data_AF-A0A1V1P4W9-F1
#
_entry.id   AF-A0A1V1P4W9-F1
#
_cell.length_a   1.000
_cell.length_b   1.000
_cell.length_c   1.000
_cell.angle_alpha   90.00
_cell.angle_beta   90.00
_cell.angle_gamma   90.00
#
_symmetry.space_group_name_H-M   'P 1'
#
loop_
_entity.id
_entity.type
_entity.pdbx_description
1 polymer ?
#
loop_
_entity_poly.entity_id
_entity_poly.type
_entity_poly.pdbx_seq_one_letter_code
_entity_poly.pdbx_strand_id
1 'polypeptide(L)'
;MIPKKWKYLLDSPFEISSYCCTIMKKLPFSSYETKSRKKPFIGTMAIESNARKRFYLKSGCNSFDAKKPKSTPLAFWNEEDIWAYIKKYDIEYSKIYDMGYERTGCMFCMFGVQYDDEPNRFQRMRQTHPRQHNYCINKLGCGKVLDFIGVNYDDD
;
A
#
# COMPACT_ATOMS: atom_id res chain seq x y z
N MET A 1 -4.49 16.35 -15.29
CA MET A 1 -3.27 16.61 -16.07
C MET A 1 -2.11 15.85 -15.44
N ILE A 2 -1.35 15.07 -16.20
CA ILE A 2 -0.18 14.32 -15.68
C ILE A 2 0.96 15.32 -15.40
N PRO A 3 1.60 15.29 -14.21
CA PRO A 3 2.75 16.15 -13.90
C PRO A 3 3.87 15.99 -14.93
N LYS A 4 4.57 17.08 -15.27
CA LYS A 4 5.65 17.07 -16.28
C LYS A 4 6.68 15.97 -16.03
N LYS A 5 7.08 15.75 -14.77
CA LYS A 5 8.04 14.73 -14.35
C LYS A 5 7.63 13.29 -14.68
N TRP A 6 6.36 13.02 -14.94
CA TRP A 6 5.84 11.69 -15.26
C TRP A 6 5.46 11.52 -16.74
N LYS A 7 5.63 12.55 -17.57
CA LYS A 7 5.22 12.48 -18.99
C LYS A 7 6.00 11.46 -19.81
N TYR A 8 7.27 11.21 -19.48
CA TYR A 8 8.10 10.22 -20.17
C TYR A 8 7.54 8.78 -20.07
N LEU A 9 6.70 8.51 -19.06
CA LEU A 9 6.00 7.23 -18.91
C LEU A 9 4.93 7.01 -20.00
N LEU A 10 4.55 8.04 -20.77
CA LEU A 10 3.65 7.88 -21.91
C LEU A 10 4.34 7.14 -23.07
N ASP A 11 5.67 7.22 -23.13
CA ASP A 11 6.50 6.59 -24.15
C ASP A 11 7.10 5.25 -23.66
N SER A 12 6.58 4.69 -22.55
CA SER A 12 7.11 3.45 -21.99
C SER A 12 6.85 2.26 -22.92
N PRO A 13 7.81 1.31 -23.04
CA PRO A 13 7.65 0.11 -23.87
C PRO A 13 6.74 -0.96 -23.23
N PHE A 14 6.00 -0.61 -22.19
CA PHE A 14 5.12 -1.48 -21.42
C PHE A 14 3.90 -0.70 -20.93
N GLU A 15 2.81 -1.43 -20.63
CA GLU A 15 1.59 -0.84 -20.09
C GLU A 15 1.71 -0.55 -18.59
N ILE A 16 1.17 0.60 -18.17
CA ILE A 16 1.16 1.01 -16.76
C ILE A 16 -0.29 1.02 -16.27
N SER A 17 -0.58 0.15 -15.31
CA SER A 17 -1.94 0.03 -14.77
C SER A 17 -1.96 -0.42 -13.31
N SER A 18 -3.02 -0.02 -12.60
CA SER A 18 -3.34 -0.55 -11.27
C SER A 18 -4.22 -1.82 -11.33
N TYR A 19 -4.35 -2.44 -12.50
CA TYR A 19 -5.27 -3.56 -12.73
C TYR A 19 -4.99 -4.79 -11.85
N CYS A 20 -3.72 -5.04 -11.49
CA CYS A 20 -3.38 -6.09 -10.53
C CYS A 20 -4.10 -5.92 -9.18
N CYS A 21 -4.24 -4.67 -8.69
CA CYS A 21 -4.99 -4.40 -7.47
C CYS A 21 -6.49 -4.60 -7.66
N THR A 22 -7.02 -4.38 -8.87
CA THR A 22 -8.40 -4.70 -9.19
C THR A 22 -8.65 -6.20 -9.06
N ILE A 23 -7.83 -7.02 -9.72
CA ILE A 23 -7.95 -8.48 -9.71
C ILE A 23 -7.68 -9.06 -8.33
N MET A 24 -6.56 -8.70 -7.71
CA MET A 24 -6.07 -9.37 -6.50
C MET A 24 -6.67 -8.84 -5.21
N LYS A 25 -7.21 -7.61 -5.21
CA LYS A 25 -7.74 -6.98 -4.00
C LYS A 25 -9.22 -6.61 -4.15
N LYS A 26 -9.55 -5.71 -5.08
CA LYS A 26 -10.88 -5.09 -5.14
C LYS A 26 -11.99 -6.09 -5.48
N LEU A 27 -11.76 -6.97 -6.46
CA LEU A 27 -12.75 -7.97 -6.88
C LEU A 27 -13.02 -9.01 -5.78
N PRO A 28 -12.01 -9.62 -5.12
CA PRO A 28 -12.23 -10.51 -3.98
C PRO A 28 -13.01 -9.84 -2.84
N PHE A 29 -12.63 -8.62 -2.45
CA PHE A 29 -13.37 -7.86 -1.42
C PHE A 29 -14.81 -7.61 -1.83
N SER A 30 -15.06 -7.19 -3.07
CA SER A 30 -16.42 -6.96 -3.56
C SER A 30 -17.26 -8.25 -3.60
N SER A 31 -16.66 -9.37 -4.00
CA SER A 31 -17.33 -10.68 -3.99
C SER A 31 -17.72 -11.08 -2.57
N TYR A 32 -16.81 -10.92 -1.61
CA TYR A 32 -17.07 -11.21 -0.20
C TYR A 32 -18.15 -10.31 0.39
N GLU A 33 -18.11 -8.99 0.11
CA GLU A 33 -19.12 -8.03 0.56
C GLU A 33 -20.52 -8.41 0.05
N THR A 34 -20.64 -8.75 -1.24
CA THR A 34 -21.92 -9.17 -1.84
C THR A 34 -22.44 -10.46 -1.20
N LYS A 35 -21.58 -11.47 -1.03
CA LYS A 35 -21.98 -12.77 -0.47
C LYS A 35 -22.37 -12.70 1.00
N SER A 36 -21.59 -11.96 1.79
CA SER A 36 -21.77 -11.89 3.25
C SER A 36 -22.73 -10.79 3.70
N ARG A 37 -22.99 -9.79 2.85
CA ARG A 37 -23.69 -8.52 3.17
C ARG A 37 -23.04 -7.71 4.30
N LYS A 38 -21.84 -8.09 4.75
CA LYS A 38 -21.11 -7.39 5.81
C LYS A 38 -20.46 -6.12 5.26
N LYS A 39 -20.33 -5.10 6.11
CA LYS A 39 -19.64 -3.83 5.80
C LYS A 39 -18.33 -3.74 6.58
N PRO A 40 -17.26 -3.16 5.99
CA PRO A 40 -15.94 -3.22 6.60
C PRO A 40 -15.76 -2.16 7.69
N PHE A 41 -15.07 -2.56 8.75
CA PHE A 41 -14.28 -1.66 9.58
C PHE A 41 -12.88 -1.55 8.96
N ILE A 42 -12.39 -0.33 8.78
CA ILE A 42 -11.13 -0.03 8.11
C ILE A 42 -10.25 0.79 9.06
N GLY A 43 -9.05 0.30 9.35
CA GLY A 43 -8.08 0.95 10.24
C GLY A 43 -7.30 2.10 9.60
N THR A 44 -7.89 2.88 8.71
CA THR A 44 -7.21 4.06 8.14
C THR A 44 -7.39 5.28 9.03
N MET A 45 -6.31 6.01 9.26
CA MET A 45 -6.23 7.24 10.05
C MET A 45 -6.15 8.47 9.15
N ALA A 46 -6.68 9.60 9.61
CA ALA A 46 -6.70 10.86 8.87
C ALA A 46 -5.29 11.41 8.62
N ILE A 47 -4.35 11.14 9.55
CA ILE A 47 -2.97 11.59 9.48
C ILE A 47 -2.18 10.97 8.32
N GLU A 48 -2.60 9.79 7.84
CA GLU A 48 -1.85 9.03 6.85
C GLU A 48 -1.91 9.61 5.42
N SER A 49 -2.88 10.48 5.12
CA SER A 49 -2.85 11.26 3.86
C SER A 49 -3.88 12.39 3.85
N ASN A 50 -3.63 13.41 3.01
CA ASN A 50 -4.59 14.49 2.75
C ASN A 50 -5.96 13.97 2.24
N ALA A 51 -5.98 12.87 1.48
CA ALA A 51 -7.23 12.28 1.02
C ALA A 51 -8.03 11.67 2.17
N ARG A 52 -7.36 10.97 3.11
CA ARG A 52 -7.98 10.40 4.32
C ARG A 52 -8.46 11.50 5.27
N LYS A 53 -7.66 12.55 5.46
CA LYS A 53 -8.06 13.75 6.21
C LYS A 53 -9.34 14.40 5.66
N ARG A 54 -9.38 14.68 4.35
CA ARG A 54 -10.59 15.25 3.72
C ARG A 54 -11.80 14.34 3.84
N PHE A 55 -11.61 13.03 3.73
CA PHE A 55 -12.69 12.06 3.91
C PHE A 55 -13.24 12.10 5.33
N TYR A 56 -12.36 12.07 6.34
CA TYR A 56 -12.75 12.18 7.74
C TYR A 56 -13.48 13.50 8.05
N LEU A 57 -12.98 14.62 7.55
CA LEU A 57 -13.64 15.92 7.72
C LEU A 57 -15.04 15.99 7.08
N LYS A 58 -15.29 15.20 6.03
CA LYS A 58 -16.58 15.16 5.34
C LYS A 58 -17.58 14.19 5.97
N SER A 59 -17.13 13.03 6.42
CA SER A 59 -18.00 11.90 6.77
C SER A 59 -17.74 11.32 8.17
N GLY A 60 -16.85 11.94 8.94
CA GLY A 60 -16.44 11.45 10.26
C GLY A 60 -15.90 10.02 10.21
N CYS A 61 -16.13 9.27 11.29
CA CYS A 61 -15.72 7.87 11.39
C CYS A 61 -16.62 6.92 10.59
N ASN A 62 -17.88 7.29 10.34
CA ASN A 62 -18.87 6.36 9.81
C ASN A 62 -19.57 6.94 8.59
N SER A 63 -19.42 6.27 7.45
CA SER A 63 -20.09 6.66 6.20
C SER A 63 -21.26 5.73 5.92
N PHE A 64 -22.30 5.78 6.76
CA PHE A 64 -23.45 4.89 6.64
C PHE A 64 -24.26 5.14 5.36
N ASP A 65 -24.41 6.39 4.96
CA ASP A 65 -25.21 6.79 3.79
C ASP A 65 -24.44 6.74 2.46
N ALA A 66 -23.16 6.35 2.49
CA ALA A 66 -22.37 6.23 1.27
C ALA A 66 -22.86 5.05 0.42
N LYS A 67 -22.74 5.16 -0.91
CA LYS A 67 -23.05 4.07 -1.86
C LYS A 67 -22.38 2.73 -1.47
N LYS A 68 -21.21 2.80 -0.84
CA LYS A 68 -20.55 1.67 -0.18
C LYS A 68 -20.31 2.02 1.28
N PRO A 69 -21.21 1.62 2.20
CA PRO A 69 -21.08 1.94 3.61
C PRO A 69 -19.81 1.33 4.20
N LYS A 70 -19.13 2.08 5.08
CA LYS A 70 -17.92 1.65 5.77
C LYS A 70 -17.72 2.44 7.06
N SER A 71 -16.96 1.87 7.98
CA SER A 71 -16.56 2.51 9.22
C SER A 71 -15.02 2.60 9.31
N THR A 72 -14.51 3.74 9.74
CA THR A 72 -13.10 4.03 10.03
C THR A 72 -13.01 4.58 11.46
N PRO A 73 -13.16 3.72 12.49
CA PRO A 73 -13.26 4.18 13.88
C PRO A 73 -11.96 4.78 14.40
N LEU A 74 -10.81 4.40 13.82
CA LEU A 74 -9.49 4.94 14.15
C LEU A 74 -9.15 6.21 13.36
N ALA A 75 -10.09 6.79 12.59
CA ALA A 75 -9.80 7.90 11.69
C ALA A 75 -9.20 9.13 12.40
N PHE A 76 -9.53 9.36 13.67
CA PHE A 76 -9.05 10.50 14.45
C PHE A 76 -7.80 10.21 15.28
N TRP A 77 -7.34 8.95 15.29
CA TRP A 77 -6.16 8.53 16.04
C TRP A 77 -4.88 8.93 15.30
N ASN A 78 -3.80 9.08 16.06
CA ASN A 78 -2.43 9.13 15.56
C ASN A 78 -1.67 7.83 15.86
N GLU A 79 -0.41 7.72 15.43
CA GLU A 79 0.41 6.52 15.68
C GLU A 79 0.64 6.32 17.19
N GLU A 80 0.82 7.41 17.94
CA GLU A 80 1.04 7.38 19.38
C GLU A 80 -0.14 6.75 20.13
N ASP A 81 -1.37 7.08 19.73
CA ASP A 81 -2.60 6.51 20.27
C ASP A 81 -2.66 4.99 20.01
N ILE A 82 -2.29 4.56 18.79
CA ILE A 82 -2.27 3.14 18.42
C ILE A 82 -1.30 2.37 19.31
N TRP A 83 -0.06 2.85 19.46
CA TRP A 83 0.95 2.18 20.28
C TRP A 83 0.61 2.23 21.77
N ALA A 84 0.07 3.35 22.25
CA ALA A 84 -0.40 3.46 23.63
C ALA A 84 -1.52 2.46 23.92
N TYR A 85 -2.44 2.25 22.98
CA TYR A 85 -3.53 1.29 23.12
C TYR A 85 -3.03 -0.16 23.06
N ILE A 86 -2.15 -0.50 22.11
CA ILE A 86 -1.52 -1.83 22.04
C ILE A 86 -0.84 -2.17 23.37
N LYS A 87 -0.03 -1.24 23.90
CA LYS A 87 0.68 -1.43 25.18
C LYS A 87 -0.27 -1.54 26.38
N LYS A 88 -1.30 -0.69 26.44
CA LYS A 88 -2.24 -0.66 27.56
C LYS A 88 -3.04 -1.96 27.68
N TYR A 89 -3.38 -2.57 26.56
CA TYR A 89 -4.24 -3.75 26.50
C TYR A 89 -3.51 -5.05 26.14
N ASP A 90 -2.17 -5.01 26.08
CA ASP A 90 -1.32 -6.15 25.73
C ASP A 90 -1.78 -6.86 24.44
N ILE A 91 -2.03 -6.07 23.39
CA ILE A 91 -2.56 -6.57 22.12
C ILE A 91 -1.41 -7.18 21.31
N GLU A 92 -1.58 -8.42 20.88
CA GLU A 92 -0.66 -9.03 19.93
C GLU A 92 -0.58 -8.23 18.63
N TYR A 93 0.64 -7.88 18.22
CA TYR A 93 0.91 -7.23 16.94
C TYR A 93 2.01 -7.98 16.17
N SER A 94 2.14 -7.66 14.89
CA SER A 94 3.14 -8.31 14.04
C SER A 94 4.56 -7.88 14.43
N LYS A 95 5.46 -8.85 14.67
CA LYS A 95 6.88 -8.60 14.94
C LYS A 95 7.61 -7.84 13.83
N ILE A 96 7.02 -7.73 12.64
CA ILE A 96 7.58 -6.92 11.55
C ILE A 96 7.72 -5.45 11.97
N TYR A 97 6.87 -4.95 12.86
CA TYR A 97 6.96 -3.57 13.35
C TYR A 97 8.18 -3.38 14.26
N ASP A 98 8.61 -4.42 14.99
CA ASP A 98 9.86 -4.41 15.78
C ASP A 98 11.12 -4.41 14.91
N MET A 99 10.98 -4.87 13.66
CA MET A 99 12.06 -4.87 12.66
C MET A 99 12.19 -3.52 11.93
N GLY A 100 11.44 -2.48 12.35
CA GLY A 100 11.49 -1.14 11.77
C GLY A 100 10.59 -0.92 10.56
N TYR A 101 9.67 -1.84 10.23
CA TYR A 101 8.72 -1.64 9.15
C TYR A 101 7.47 -0.92 9.65
N GLU A 102 7.17 0.27 9.14
CA GLU A 102 6.01 1.06 9.58
C GLU A 102 4.71 0.73 8.84
N ARG A 103 4.82 0.36 7.56
CA ARG A 103 3.70 0.02 6.67
C ARG A 103 4.08 -1.09 5.72
N THR A 104 3.20 -2.09 5.61
CA THR A 104 3.42 -3.26 4.76
C THR A 104 2.47 -3.26 3.56
N GLY A 105 2.91 -3.90 2.48
CA GLY A 105 2.20 -3.87 1.20
C GLY A 105 2.47 -5.09 0.34
N CYS A 106 2.08 -4.99 -0.94
CA CYS A 106 2.40 -6.04 -1.89
C CYS A 106 3.89 -5.98 -2.22
N MET A 107 4.59 -7.08 -2.00
CA MET A 107 6.04 -7.19 -2.24
C MET A 107 6.42 -6.88 -3.70
N PHE A 108 5.54 -7.18 -4.67
CA PHE A 108 5.81 -7.01 -6.11
C PHE A 108 5.39 -5.63 -6.66
N CYS A 109 4.91 -4.72 -5.80
CA CYS A 109 4.31 -3.47 -6.25
C CYS A 109 5.38 -2.40 -6.51
N MET A 110 5.55 -2.04 -7.78
CA MET A 110 6.45 -0.95 -8.21
C MET A 110 5.85 0.45 -8.02
N PHE A 111 4.53 0.57 -7.74
CA PHE A 111 3.93 1.88 -7.49
C PHE A 111 4.54 2.52 -6.24
N GLY A 112 5.10 3.72 -6.45
CA GLY A 112 5.68 4.56 -5.41
C GLY A 112 7.11 4.20 -5.03
N VAL A 113 7.75 3.23 -5.70
CA VAL A 113 9.11 2.79 -5.37
C VAL A 113 10.14 3.92 -5.47
N GLN A 114 9.92 4.91 -6.33
CA GLN A 114 10.79 6.10 -6.47
C GLN A 114 10.80 7.02 -5.23
N TYR A 115 9.92 6.76 -4.26
CA TYR A 115 9.81 7.50 -3.01
C TYR A 115 10.19 6.65 -1.80
N ASP A 116 10.66 5.41 -2.02
CA ASP A 116 11.21 4.59 -0.95
C ASP A 116 12.57 5.14 -0.55
N ASP A 117 12.87 5.08 0.76
CA ASP A 117 14.24 5.26 1.25
C ASP A 117 15.14 4.11 0.79
N GLU A 118 16.46 4.35 0.76
CA GLU A 118 17.45 3.30 0.51
C GLU A 118 17.85 2.60 1.82
N PRO A 119 17.87 1.25 1.86
CA PRO A 119 17.53 0.32 0.79
C PRO A 119 16.02 0.27 0.52
N ASN A 120 15.62 0.37 -0.75
CA ASN A 120 14.22 0.34 -1.14
C ASN A 120 13.61 -1.06 -1.00
N ARG A 121 12.30 -1.20 -1.25
CA ARG A 121 11.61 -2.49 -1.08
C ARG A 121 12.17 -3.64 -1.94
N PHE A 122 12.74 -3.37 -3.11
CA PHE A 122 13.33 -4.42 -3.97
C PHE A 122 14.73 -4.79 -3.50
N GLN A 123 15.55 -3.83 -3.09
CA GLN A 123 16.86 -4.11 -2.45
C GLN A 123 16.67 -4.93 -1.16
N ARG A 124 15.71 -4.55 -0.31
CA ARG A 124 15.32 -5.35 0.87
C ARG A 124 14.81 -6.73 0.51
N MET A 125 14.05 -6.88 -0.58
CA MET A 125 13.58 -8.19 -1.05
C MET A 125 14.74 -9.07 -1.50
N ARG A 126 15.77 -8.51 -2.14
CA ARG A 126 16.97 -9.25 -2.55
C ARG A 126 17.64 -9.93 -1.36
N GLN A 127 17.81 -9.18 -0.27
CA GLN A 127 18.46 -9.65 0.95
C GLN A 127 17.59 -10.66 1.72
N THR A 128 16.30 -10.36 1.87
CA THR A 128 15.39 -11.17 2.71
C THR A 128 14.76 -12.35 1.98
N HIS A 129 14.56 -12.25 0.66
CA HIS A 129 13.78 -13.17 -0.17
C HIS A 129 14.38 -13.28 -1.59
N PRO A 130 15.63 -13.75 -1.75
CA PRO A 130 16.37 -13.71 -3.02
C PRO A 130 15.68 -14.48 -4.16
N ARG A 131 14.96 -15.56 -3.85
CA ARG A 131 14.20 -16.32 -4.85
C ARG A 131 13.03 -15.49 -5.41
N GLN A 132 12.33 -14.77 -4.55
CA GLN A 132 11.21 -13.90 -4.91
C GLN A 132 11.71 -12.66 -5.64
N HIS A 133 12.84 -12.09 -5.23
CA HIS A 133 13.51 -11.01 -5.96
C HIS A 133 13.84 -11.44 -7.38
N ASN A 134 14.54 -12.56 -7.56
CA ASN A 134 14.90 -13.09 -8.87
C ASN A 134 13.65 -13.35 -9.74
N TYR A 135 12.59 -13.93 -9.16
CA TYR A 135 11.33 -14.13 -9.88
C TYR A 135 10.70 -12.79 -10.30
N CYS A 136 10.65 -11.81 -9.41
CA CYS A 136 10.07 -10.50 -9.68
C CYS A 136 10.85 -9.75 -10.77
N ILE A 137 12.17 -9.66 -10.62
CA ILE A 137 13.05 -8.93 -11.52
C ILE A 137 13.10 -9.61 -12.89
N ASN A 138 13.38 -10.92 -12.92
CA ASN A 138 13.74 -11.63 -14.16
C ASN A 138 12.60 -12.40 -14.82
N LYS A 139 11.58 -12.85 -14.07
CA LYS A 139 10.45 -13.62 -14.65
C LYS A 139 9.22 -12.76 -14.87
N LEU A 140 8.87 -11.90 -13.92
CA LEU A 140 7.75 -10.95 -14.08
C LEU A 140 8.13 -9.71 -14.91
N GLY A 141 9.42 -9.49 -15.14
CA GLY A 141 9.93 -8.37 -15.94
C GLY A 141 9.93 -7.03 -15.20
N CYS A 142 9.88 -7.04 -13.86
CA CYS A 142 9.95 -5.80 -13.08
C CYS A 142 11.29 -5.09 -13.25
N GLY A 143 12.39 -5.80 -13.51
CA GLY A 143 13.70 -5.19 -13.76
C GLY A 143 13.64 -4.18 -14.90
N LYS A 144 13.05 -4.55 -16.04
CA LYS A 144 12.88 -3.67 -17.21
C LYS A 144 12.13 -2.38 -16.89
N VAL A 145 11.15 -2.45 -15.98
CA VAL A 145 10.37 -1.29 -15.55
C VAL A 145 11.20 -0.42 -14.62
N LEU A 146 11.89 -1.02 -13.66
CA LEU A 146 12.75 -0.33 -12.69
C LEU A 146 13.93 0.38 -13.37
N ASP A 147 14.57 -0.28 -14.35
CA ASP A 147 15.60 0.30 -15.21
C ASP A 147 15.05 1.54 -15.96
N PHE A 148 13.87 1.41 -16.57
CA PHE A 148 13.24 2.49 -17.34
C PHE A 148 12.92 3.72 -16.49
N ILE A 149 12.54 3.53 -15.22
CA ILE A 149 12.24 4.63 -14.30
C ILE A 149 13.45 5.09 -13.47
N GLY A 150 14.64 4.50 -13.72
CA GLY A 150 15.89 4.87 -13.05
C GLY A 150 15.91 4.53 -11.56
N VAL A 151 15.30 3.42 -11.14
CA VAL A 151 15.28 2.98 -9.75
C VAL A 151 16.19 1.77 -9.59
N ASN A 152 17.21 1.89 -8.74
CA ASN A 152 18.09 0.78 -8.39
C ASN A 152 17.30 -0.31 -7.65
N TYR A 153 17.60 -1.58 -7.91
CA TYR A 153 17.00 -2.73 -7.22
C TYR A 153 18.02 -3.81 -6.86
N ASP A 154 19.30 -3.48 -7.04
CA ASP A 154 20.47 -4.24 -6.63
C ASP A 154 21.22 -3.49 -5.52
N ASP A 155 22.23 -4.13 -4.93
CA ASP A 155 22.98 -3.58 -3.79
C ASP A 155 24.17 -2.69 -4.21
N ASP A 156 24.33 -2.40 -5.51
CA ASP A 156 25.44 -1.64 -6.12
C ASP A 156 25.22 -0.12 -6.13
#